data_AF-A0A7X7MK50-F1
#
_entry.id   AF-A0A7X7MK50-F1
#
_cell.length_a   1.000
_cell.length_b   1.000
_cell.length_c   1.000
_cell.angle_alpha   90.00
_cell.angle_beta   90.00
_cell.angle_gamma   90.00
#
_symmetry.space_group_name_H-M   'P 1'
#
loop_
_entity.id
_entity.type
_entity.pdbx_description
1 polymer ?
#
loop_
_entity_poly.entity_id
_entity_poly.type
_entity_poly.pdbx_seq_one_letter_code
_entity_poly.pdbx_strand_id
1 'polypeptide(L)' 'GSQFFICFGPTPHLDGRHAVFGQVIQGAEVLDKLEAIGTQSGKPQESVTFNIEVVSKREHAYSVKKIN' A
#
# COMPACT_ATOMS: atom_id res chain seq x y z
N GLY A 1 -12.32 6.88 -6.52
CA GLY A 1 -11.88 6.76 -5.11
C GLY A 1 -10.39 7.05 -5.02
N SER A 2 -9.89 7.36 -3.83
CA SER A 2 -8.47 7.67 -3.57
C SER A 2 -7.87 6.83 -2.43
N GLN A 3 -8.67 5.96 -1.83
CA GLN A 3 -8.23 5.06 -0.77
C GLN A 3 -7.36 3.95 -1.35
N PHE A 4 -6.25 3.67 -0.68
CA PHE A 4 -5.36 2.55 -0.93
C PHE A 4 -4.85 2.01 0.41
N PHE A 5 -4.23 0.83 0.38
CA PHE A 5 -3.57 0.23 1.53
C PHE A 5 -2.27 -0.45 1.11
N ILE A 6 -1.39 -0.67 2.08
CA ILE A 6 -0.14 -1.40 1.93
C ILE A 6 -0.23 -2.63 2.83
N CYS A 7 0.12 -3.80 2.32
CA CYS A 7 0.14 -5.02 3.12
C CYS A 7 1.45 -5.10 3.90
N PHE A 8 1.38 -5.36 5.21
CA PHE A 8 2.57 -5.65 6.04
C PHE A 8 3.11 -7.08 5.83
N GLY A 9 2.30 -7.97 5.25
CA GLY A 9 2.69 -9.32 4.87
C GLY A 9 1.76 -9.91 3.80
N PRO A 10 1.96 -11.19 3.42
CA PRO A 10 1.12 -11.84 2.42
C PRO A 10 -0.36 -11.91 2.85
N THR A 11 -1.27 -11.47 1.97
CA THR A 11 -2.73 -11.47 2.22
C THR A 11 -3.54 -12.16 1.10
N PRO A 12 -3.40 -13.49 0.91
CA PRO A 12 -4.00 -14.20 -0.24
C PRO A 12 -5.53 -14.09 -0.35
N HIS A 13 -6.21 -13.85 0.77
CA HIS A 13 -7.67 -13.69 0.80
C HIS A 13 -8.16 -12.41 0.08
N LEU A 14 -7.25 -11.48 -0.25
CA LEU A 14 -7.55 -10.25 -1.00
C LEU A 14 -7.41 -10.43 -2.52
N ASP A 15 -6.85 -11.53 -2.97
CA ASP A 15 -6.61 -11.82 -4.38
C ASP A 15 -7.93 -11.80 -5.17
N GLY A 16 -7.92 -11.15 -6.34
CA GLY A 16 -9.11 -10.97 -7.18
C GLY A 16 -10.17 -9.99 -6.63
N ARG A 17 -10.04 -9.53 -5.37
CA ARG A 17 -10.96 -8.55 -4.75
C ARG A 17 -10.41 -7.13 -4.76
N HIS A 18 -9.09 -6.98 -4.76
CA HIS A 18 -8.41 -5.69 -4.77
C HIS A 18 -7.38 -5.63 -5.90
N ALA A 19 -7.26 -4.46 -6.54
CA ALA A 19 -6.30 -4.23 -7.60
C ALA A 19 -4.93 -3.84 -7.02
N VAL A 20 -3.91 -4.65 -7.26
CA VAL A 20 -2.52 -4.32 -6.94
C VAL A 20 -1.97 -3.41 -8.04
N PHE A 21 -1.45 -2.24 -7.67
CA PHE A 21 -0.92 -1.23 -8.61
C PHE A 21 0.54 -0.84 -8.37
N GLY A 22 1.19 -1.40 -7.34
CA GLY A 22 2.57 -1.10 -7.00
C GLY A 22 3.09 -1.95 -5.83
N GLN A 23 4.38 -1.78 -5.53
CA GLN A 23 5.04 -2.42 -4.39
C GLN A 23 6.01 -1.44 -3.73
N VAL A 24 6.25 -1.61 -2.43
CA VAL A 24 7.25 -0.82 -1.71
C VAL A 24 8.64 -1.32 -2.11
N ILE A 25 9.50 -0.38 -2.52
CA ILE A 25 10.87 -0.68 -2.95
C ILE A 25 11.93 -0.25 -1.93
N GLN A 26 11.57 0.66 -1.02
CA GLN A 26 12.42 1.25 0.02
C GLN A 26 11.57 1.67 1.21
N GLY A 27 12.15 1.71 2.42
CA GLY A 27 11.46 2.16 3.63
C GLY A 27 10.60 1.10 4.31
N ALA A 28 10.95 -0.19 4.19
CA ALA A 28 10.22 -1.27 4.85
C ALA A 28 10.20 -1.12 6.38
N GLU A 29 11.28 -0.59 6.96
CA GLU A 29 11.39 -0.30 8.39
C GLU A 29 10.38 0.75 8.89
N VAL A 30 9.85 1.59 8.00
CA VAL A 30 8.76 2.52 8.33
C VAL A 30 7.45 1.75 8.44
N LEU A 31 7.22 0.76 7.58
CA LEU A 31 6.05 -0.10 7.66
C LEU A 31 6.03 -0.89 8.98
N ASP A 32 7.16 -1.44 9.41
CA ASP A 32 7.26 -2.15 10.70
C ASP A 32 6.85 -1.26 11.88
N LYS A 33 7.27 0.02 11.86
CA LYS A 33 6.87 1.00 12.87
C LYS A 33 5.39 1.35 12.81
N LEU A 34 4.81 1.44 11.61
CA LEU A 34 3.38 1.69 11.44
C LEU A 34 2.53 0.49 11.91
N GLU A 35 3.00 -0.73 11.68
CA GLU A 35 2.36 -1.95 12.18
C GLU A 35 2.36 -1.98 13.72
N ALA A 36 3.48 -1.62 14.35
CA ALA A 36 3.64 -1.63 15.80
C ALA A 36 2.65 -0.70 16.55
N ILE A 37 2.19 0.39 15.93
CA ILE A 37 1.21 1.32 16.52
C ILE A 37 -0.24 1.00 16.11
N GLY A 38 -0.46 -0.08 15.36
CA GLY A 38 -1.78 -0.55 14.96
C GLY A 38 -2.61 -1.10 16.13
N THR A 39 -3.91 -1.30 15.90
CA THR A 39 -4.80 -1.99 16.85
C THR A 39 -5.70 -2.97 16.13
N GLN A 40 -6.29 -3.92 16.86
CA GLN A 40 -7.23 -4.89 16.31
C GLN A 40 -8.48 -4.23 15.70
N SER A 41 -8.83 -3.01 16.14
CA SER A 41 -9.96 -2.25 15.58
C SER A 41 -9.65 -1.56 14.24
N GLY A 42 -8.38 -1.53 13.83
CA GLY A 42 -7.88 -0.79 12.68
C GLY A 42 -7.60 0.69 12.94
N LYS A 43 -8.02 1.26 14.09
CA LYS A 43 -7.66 2.62 14.49
C LYS A 43 -6.25 2.62 15.11
N PRO A 44 -5.28 3.37 14.59
CA PRO A 44 -3.94 3.44 15.18
C PRO A 44 -3.96 4.16 16.53
N GLN A 45 -2.94 3.88 17.36
CA GLN A 45 -2.76 4.52 18.66
C GLN A 45 -2.46 6.02 18.54
N GLU A 46 -1.85 6.42 17.42
CA GLU A 46 -1.43 7.78 17.14
C GLU A 46 -1.88 8.21 15.74
N SER A 47 -2.00 9.52 15.53
CA SER A 47 -2.36 10.07 14.22
C SER A 47 -1.14 10.04 13.29
N VAL A 48 -1.31 9.45 12.10
CA VAL A 48 -0.25 9.34 11.09
C VAL A 48 -0.63 10.15 9.85
N THR A 49 0.27 11.02 9.40
CA THR A 49 0.13 11.79 8.16
C THR A 49 1.39 11.67 7.31
N PHE A 50 1.24 11.74 5.99
CA PHE A 50 2.35 11.69 5.04
C PHE A 50 2.05 12.54 3.81
N ASN A 51 3.13 12.98 3.14
CA ASN A 51 3.04 13.67 1.86
C ASN A 51 3.26 12.67 0.73
N ILE A 52 2.61 12.91 -0.42
CA ILE A 52 2.79 12.11 -1.64
C ILE A 52 3.53 12.96 -2.65
N GLU A 53 4.69 12.48 -3.11
CA GLU A 53 5.49 13.12 -4.13
C GLU A 53 5.77 12.15 -5.29
N VAL A 54 5.58 12.63 -6.52
CA VAL A 54 5.92 11.86 -7.73
C VAL A 54 7.38 12.14 -8.06
N VAL A 55 8.27 11.26 -7.60
CA VAL A 55 9.73 11.40 -7.79
C VAL A 55 10.18 11.08 -9.22
N SER A 56 9.45 10.19 -9.91
CA SER A 56 9.72 9.85 -11.31
C SER A 56 8.42 9.47 -12.00
N LYS A 57 8.17 10.07 -13.17
CA LYS A 57 7.07 9.71 -14.06
C LYS A 57 7.66 9.11 -15.32
N ARG A 58 7.30 7.86 -15.61
CA ARG A 58 7.64 7.22 -16.88
C ARG A 58 6.53 7.55 -17.88
N GLU A 59 6.91 8.08 -19.04
CA GLU A 59 5.99 8.25 -20.17
C GLU A 59 5.80 6.87 -20.83
N HIS A 60 4.83 6.10 -20.35
CA HIS A 60 4.39 4.86 -21.00
C HIS A 60 2.87 4.71 -20.91
N ALA A 61 2.27 4.04 -21.89
CA ALA A 61 0.85 3.66 -21.82
C ALA A 61 0.65 2.66 -20.66
N TYR A 62 -0.35 2.90 -19.80
CA TYR A 62 -0.78 1.92 -18.81
C TYR A 62 -1.60 0.83 -19.52
N SER A 63 -1.10 -0.40 -19.56
CA SER A 63 -1.84 -1.55 -20.08
C SER A 63 -2.22 -2.46 -18.91
N VAL A 64 -3.53 -2.55 -18.63
CA VAL A 64 -4.05 -3.43 -17.57
C VAL A 64 -4.13 -4.85 -18.13
N LYS A 65 -3.31 -5.78 -17.63
CA LYS A 65 -3.52 -7.21 -17.84
C LYS A 65 -4.23 -7.78 -16.61
N LYS A 66 -5.47 -8.24 -16.79
CA LYS A 66 -6.13 -9.09 -15.80
C LYS A 66 -5.45 -10.45 -15.82
N ILE A 67 -4.92 -10.89 -14.69
CA ILE A 67 -4.45 -12.26 -14.49
C ILE A 67 -5.69 -13.05 -14.06
N ASN A 68 -6.06 -14.06 -14.86
CA ASN A 68 -7.14 -15.00 -14.54
C ASN A 68 -6.60 -16.17 -13.72
#